data_AF-A0A7W2TWF8-F1
#
_entry.id   AF-A0A7W2TWF8-F1
#
_cell.length_a   1.000
_cell.length_b   1.000
_cell.length_c   1.000
_cell.angle_alpha   90.00
_cell.angle_beta   90.00
_cell.angle_gamma   90.00
#
_symmetry.space_group_name_H-M   'P 1'
#
loop_
_entity.id
_entity.type
_entity.pdbx_description
1 polymer ?
#
loop_
_entity_poly.entity_id
_entity_poly.type
_entity_poly.pdbx_seq_one_letter_code
_entity_poly.pdbx_strand_id
1 'polypeptide(L)'
;MNSKPMIPIAALSLSMLATLGLNAQAGSGIEETKVVEEETPLSYQLPAQEDNRRVQHSIAVGYADLNLNHNAGLEVLYQRLESATIQVCGPREDGRNIALYRDQQRCLNRAMDGAIAKIGHLGLDDMHLARSGRRVDRGQAFAGR
;
A
#
# COMPACT_ATOMS: atom_id res chain seq x y z
N MET A 1 2.63 55.59 -4.56
CA MET A 1 2.66 56.20 -3.22
C MET A 1 1.95 55.22 -2.30
N ASN A 2 2.69 54.30 -1.68
CA ASN A 2 3.06 54.33 -0.25
C ASN A 2 2.28 53.20 0.45
N SER A 3 2.78 52.35 1.35
CA SER A 3 4.10 52.01 1.86
C SER A 3 3.89 50.70 2.65
N LYS A 4 4.85 49.77 2.65
CA LYS A 4 4.92 48.68 3.66
C LYS A 4 5.51 49.25 4.97
N PRO A 5 5.19 48.65 6.12
CA PRO A 5 6.26 48.17 7.01
C PRO A 5 5.93 46.79 7.62
N MET A 6 6.81 45.79 7.56
CA MET A 6 7.91 45.50 8.51
C MET A 6 7.43 45.32 9.96
N ILE A 7 7.43 44.07 10.44
CA ILE A 7 7.34 43.71 11.85
C ILE A 7 8.56 42.81 12.19
N PRO A 8 9.28 43.07 13.28
CA PRO A 8 10.63 42.54 13.54
C PRO A 8 10.65 41.16 14.22
N ILE A 9 11.81 40.50 14.05
CA ILE A 9 12.28 39.31 14.74
C ILE A 9 12.55 39.67 16.21
N ALA A 10 11.97 38.92 17.15
CA ALA A 10 12.37 38.94 18.55
C ALA A 10 12.85 37.53 18.96
N ALA A 11 14.11 37.49 19.38
CA ALA A 11 14.77 36.35 19.99
C ALA A 11 14.47 36.26 21.50
N LEU A 12 14.95 35.18 22.13
CA LEU A 12 15.04 34.88 23.57
C LEU A 12 13.78 34.15 24.10
N SER A 13 13.87 33.06 24.87
CA SER A 13 14.85 32.77 25.94
C SER A 13 14.92 31.27 26.28
N LEU A 14 16.12 30.81 26.64
CA LEU A 14 16.40 29.57 27.37
C LEU A 14 15.72 29.61 28.75
N SER A 15 15.06 28.53 29.15
CA SER A 15 14.70 28.30 30.55
C SER A 15 14.80 26.80 30.89
N MET A 16 15.96 26.43 31.44
CA MET A 16 16.08 25.28 32.35
C MET A 16 15.49 25.70 33.70
N LEU A 17 14.72 24.82 34.34
CA LEU A 17 14.59 24.75 35.80
C LEU A 17 13.97 23.39 36.17
N ALA A 18 14.81 22.52 36.73
CA ALA A 18 14.41 21.34 37.45
C ALA A 18 13.95 21.75 38.86
N THR A 19 12.81 21.25 39.33
CA THR A 19 12.52 21.17 40.77
C THR A 19 11.90 19.82 41.10
N LEU A 20 12.45 19.22 42.15
CA LEU A 20 12.12 17.91 42.70
C LEU A 20 10.79 17.97 43.46
N GLY A 21 9.91 17.00 43.23
CA GLY A 21 8.79 16.69 44.11
C GLY A 21 9.10 15.47 44.97
N LEU A 22 9.35 15.70 46.27
CA LEU A 22 9.38 14.71 47.33
C LEU A 22 7.98 14.08 47.50
N ASN A 23 7.90 12.75 47.57
CA ASN A 23 6.78 12.08 48.24
C ASN A 23 7.35 11.05 49.21
N ALA A 24 7.25 11.36 50.50
CA ALA A 24 7.47 10.43 51.60
C ALA A 24 6.11 9.86 52.02
N GLN A 25 5.96 8.54 52.01
CA GLN A 25 4.83 7.86 52.64
C GLN A 25 5.36 6.69 53.47
N ALA A 26 4.94 6.66 54.73
CA ALA A 26 5.30 5.68 55.76
C ALA A 26 4.06 4.91 56.22
N GLY A 27 4.23 3.60 56.45
CA GLY A 27 3.25 2.69 57.09
C GLY A 27 2.17 2.17 56.13
N SER A 28 1.77 0.90 56.11
CA SER A 28 1.81 -0.14 57.15
C SER A 28 1.93 -1.52 56.53
N GLY A 29 2.60 -2.43 57.24
CA GLY A 29 2.67 -3.85 56.89
C GLY A 29 1.28 -4.46 56.70
N ILE A 30 1.03 -4.83 55.46
CA ILE A 30 0.36 -6.07 55.09
C ILE A 30 1.46 -6.90 54.43
N GLU A 31 1.60 -8.16 54.83
CA GLU A 31 2.48 -9.11 54.17
C GLU A 31 1.92 -9.35 52.77
N GLU A 32 2.23 -8.43 51.87
CA GLU A 32 1.88 -8.51 50.47
C GLU A 32 2.71 -9.67 49.94
N THR A 33 2.01 -10.75 49.58
CA THR A 33 2.58 -11.81 48.76
C THR A 33 3.05 -11.13 47.49
N LYS A 34 4.32 -10.72 47.46
CA LYS A 34 4.95 -10.11 46.31
C LYS A 34 5.03 -11.21 45.26
N VAL A 35 4.01 -11.27 44.41
CA VAL A 35 4.13 -11.91 43.10
C VAL A 35 5.22 -11.10 42.42
N VAL A 36 6.44 -11.60 42.50
CA VAL A 36 7.49 -11.15 41.60
C VAL A 36 7.03 -11.66 40.24
N GLU A 37 6.41 -10.78 39.46
CA GLU A 37 6.46 -10.90 38.00
C GLU A 37 7.94 -10.88 37.66
N GLU A 38 8.55 -12.06 37.64
CA GLU A 38 9.69 -12.28 36.79
C GLU A 38 9.13 -12.14 35.37
N GLU A 39 9.04 -10.89 34.92
CA GLU A 39 9.01 -10.55 33.52
C GLU A 39 10.34 -11.08 32.97
N THR A 40 10.41 -12.40 32.79
CA THR A 40 11.09 -12.90 31.62
C THR A 40 10.26 -12.30 30.50
N PRO A 41 10.76 -11.28 29.77
CA PRO A 41 10.18 -11.04 28.48
C PRO A 41 10.37 -12.39 27.77
N LEU A 42 9.27 -13.09 27.53
CA LEU A 42 9.15 -13.91 26.35
C LEU A 42 9.25 -12.92 25.18
N SER A 43 10.46 -12.40 24.98
CA SER A 43 10.88 -11.86 23.71
C SER A 43 10.92 -13.09 22.82
N TYR A 44 9.76 -13.42 22.28
CA TYR A 44 9.72 -13.91 20.92
C TYR A 44 10.44 -12.83 20.11
N GLN A 45 11.75 -13.00 19.95
CA GLN A 45 12.45 -12.53 18.77
C GLN A 45 11.86 -13.35 17.62
N LEU A 46 10.64 -12.96 17.23
CA LEU A 46 10.23 -13.07 15.84
C LEU A 46 11.41 -12.51 15.05
N PRO A 47 12.02 -13.29 14.15
CA PRO A 47 13.14 -12.83 13.36
C PRO A 47 12.78 -11.45 12.80
N ALA A 48 13.65 -10.48 13.07
CA ALA A 48 13.46 -9.10 12.69
C ALA A 48 13.09 -9.05 11.22
N GLN A 49 11.83 -8.70 10.94
CA GLN A 49 11.29 -8.39 9.62
C GLN A 49 11.86 -9.34 8.54
N GLU A 50 11.35 -10.57 8.51
CA GLU A 50 11.48 -11.38 7.30
C GLU A 50 11.02 -10.50 6.14
N ASP A 51 11.97 -10.15 5.28
CA ASP A 51 11.87 -9.28 4.14
C ASP A 51 10.47 -9.41 3.55
N ASN A 52 9.60 -8.46 3.91
CA ASN A 52 8.28 -8.33 3.34
C ASN A 52 8.44 -7.79 1.92
N ARG A 53 9.35 -8.38 1.13
CA ARG A 53 9.10 -8.79 -0.24
C ARG A 53 7.74 -9.46 -0.20
N ARG A 54 6.70 -8.64 -0.22
CA ARG A 54 5.43 -8.96 -0.86
C ARG A 54 5.88 -9.60 -2.15
N VAL A 55 5.84 -10.92 -2.20
CA VAL A 55 6.27 -11.67 -3.36
C VAL A 55 5.32 -11.18 -4.44
N GLN A 56 5.78 -10.21 -5.23
CA GLN A 56 4.98 -9.62 -6.28
C GLN A 56 4.93 -10.69 -7.35
N HIS A 57 3.84 -11.44 -7.37
CA HIS A 57 3.58 -12.40 -8.40
C HIS A 57 3.29 -11.62 -9.67
N SER A 58 4.16 -11.75 -10.66
CA SER A 58 4.02 -11.09 -11.96
C SER A 58 4.21 -12.11 -13.06
N ILE A 59 3.36 -12.05 -14.09
CA ILE A 59 3.46 -12.90 -15.27
C ILE A 59 3.83 -12.03 -16.46
N ALA A 60 4.88 -12.42 -17.18
CA ALA A 60 5.28 -11.75 -18.41
C ALA A 60 4.32 -12.12 -19.54
N VAL A 61 3.73 -11.11 -20.19
CA VAL A 61 2.86 -11.29 -21.36
C VAL A 61 3.58 -10.76 -22.60
N GLY A 62 3.95 -11.67 -23.49
CA GLY A 62 4.48 -11.32 -24.80
C GLY A 62 3.38 -10.90 -25.77
N TYR A 63 3.62 -9.84 -26.53
CA TYR A 63 2.69 -9.31 -27.53
C TYR A 63 3.39 -8.79 -28.80
N ALA A 64 4.68 -9.10 -28.97
CA ALA A 64 5.46 -8.69 -30.14
C ALA A 64 4.97 -9.35 -31.44
N ASP A 65 4.21 -10.44 -31.34
CA ASP A 65 3.56 -11.14 -32.45
C ASP A 65 2.26 -10.47 -32.92
N LEU A 66 1.74 -9.49 -32.17
CA LEU A 66 0.43 -8.88 -32.43
C LEU A 66 0.57 -7.52 -33.12
N ASN A 67 -0.30 -7.27 -34.11
CA ASN A 67 -0.46 -5.94 -34.68
C ASN A 67 -1.49 -5.14 -33.87
N LEU A 68 -1.02 -4.26 -32.99
CA LEU A 68 -1.87 -3.43 -32.13
C LEU A 68 -2.58 -2.28 -32.85
N ASN A 69 -2.26 -2.04 -34.14
CA ASN A 69 -2.99 -1.08 -34.98
C ASN A 69 -4.32 -1.65 -35.51
N HIS A 70 -4.61 -2.92 -35.23
CA HIS A 70 -5.87 -3.56 -35.60
C HIS A 70 -6.62 -4.07 -34.37
N ASN A 71 -7.95 -3.94 -34.41
CA ASN A 71 -8.82 -4.41 -33.33
C ASN A 71 -8.60 -5.88 -32.97
N ALA A 72 -8.31 -6.74 -33.96
CA ALA A 72 -8.04 -8.15 -33.72
C ALA A 72 -6.78 -8.37 -32.85
N GLY A 73 -5.70 -7.60 -33.09
CA GLY A 73 -4.48 -7.69 -32.26
C GLY A 73 -4.70 -7.14 -30.86
N LEU A 74 -5.46 -6.05 -30.72
CA LEU A 74 -5.84 -5.50 -29.41
C LEU A 74 -6.68 -6.48 -28.60
N GLU A 75 -7.65 -7.13 -29.24
CA GLU A 75 -8.53 -8.11 -28.60
C GLU A 75 -7.75 -9.31 -28.06
N VAL A 76 -6.84 -9.86 -28.88
CA VAL A 76 -5.97 -10.97 -28.48
C VAL A 76 -5.08 -10.56 -27.31
N LEU A 77 -4.50 -9.36 -27.34
CA LEU A 77 -3.69 -8.86 -26.24
C LEU A 77 -4.52 -8.71 -24.96
N TYR A 78 -5.72 -8.13 -25.07
CA TYR A 78 -6.60 -7.93 -23.92
C TYR A 78 -6.95 -9.25 -23.24
N GLN A 79 -7.30 -10.29 -24.01
CA GLN A 79 -7.59 -11.64 -23.49
C GLN A 79 -6.37 -12.30 -22.83
N ARG A 80 -5.17 -12.10 -23.40
CA ARG A 80 -3.91 -12.57 -22.78
C ARG A 80 -3.67 -11.90 -21.44
N LEU A 81 -3.92 -10.59 -21.34
CA LEU A 81 -3.80 -9.85 -20.08
C LEU A 81 -4.83 -10.30 -19.04
N GLU A 82 -6.08 -10.54 -19.43
CA GLU A 82 -7.10 -11.09 -18.53
C GLU A 82 -6.66 -12.46 -17.97
N SER A 83 -6.17 -13.34 -18.84
CA SER A 83 -5.68 -14.66 -18.46
C SER A 83 -4.48 -14.60 -17.52
N ALA A 84 -3.53 -13.69 -17.76
CA ALA A 84 -2.39 -13.47 -16.89
C ALA A 84 -2.81 -12.89 -15.53
N THR A 85 -3.78 -11.98 -15.54
CA THR A 85 -4.31 -11.35 -14.33
C THR A 85 -5.02 -12.36 -13.43
N ILE A 86 -5.81 -13.28 -14.01
CA ILE A 86 -6.43 -14.39 -13.27
C ILE A 86 -5.36 -15.29 -12.65
N GLN A 87 -4.29 -15.61 -13.39
CA GLN A 87 -3.21 -16.44 -12.86
C GLN A 87 -2.45 -15.77 -11.71
N VAL A 88 -2.28 -14.44 -11.74
CA VAL A 88 -1.66 -13.68 -10.64
C VAL A 88 -2.57 -13.59 -9.42
N CYS A 89 -3.87 -13.34 -9.63
CA CYS A 89 -4.82 -13.08 -8.55
C CYS A 89 -5.50 -14.32 -7.98
N GLY A 90 -5.30 -15.49 -8.60
CA GLY A 90 -5.90 -16.75 -8.19
C GLY A 90 -7.29 -17.02 -8.79
N PRO A 91 -7.80 -18.25 -8.60
CA PRO A 91 -9.05 -18.70 -9.20
C PRO A 91 -10.25 -17.93 -8.65
N ARG A 92 -11.31 -17.79 -9.48
CA ARG A 92 -12.52 -17.04 -9.14
C ARG A 92 -13.16 -17.53 -7.84
N GLU A 93 -13.35 -16.62 -6.91
CA GLU A 93 -14.10 -16.86 -5.67
C GLU A 93 -15.60 -17.00 -5.97
N ASP A 94 -16.25 -17.96 -5.32
CA ASP A 94 -17.67 -18.31 -5.55
C ASP A 94 -18.67 -17.28 -5.00
N GLY A 95 -18.17 -16.19 -4.41
CA GLY A 95 -18.96 -15.07 -3.89
C GLY A 95 -19.60 -15.35 -2.52
N ARG A 96 -19.47 -16.56 -1.97
CA ARG A 96 -19.98 -16.88 -0.62
C ARG A 96 -19.22 -16.13 0.46
N ASN A 97 -17.93 -15.88 0.23
CA ASN A 97 -17.13 -14.99 1.04
C ASN A 97 -16.99 -13.62 0.35
N ILE A 98 -17.82 -12.66 0.79
CA ILE A 98 -17.84 -11.30 0.22
C ILE A 98 -16.49 -10.60 0.38
N ALA A 99 -15.75 -10.86 1.46
CA ALA A 99 -14.45 -10.23 1.70
C ALA A 99 -13.41 -10.74 0.68
N LEU A 100 -13.29 -12.07 0.53
CA LEU A 100 -12.38 -12.67 -0.46
C LEU A 100 -12.74 -12.26 -1.88
N TYR A 101 -14.03 -12.24 -2.22
CA TYR A 101 -14.50 -11.77 -3.52
C TYR A 101 -14.06 -10.32 -3.78
N ARG A 102 -14.25 -9.41 -2.81
CA ARG A 102 -13.84 -8.00 -2.94
C ARG A 102 -12.35 -7.85 -3.12
N ASP A 103 -11.55 -8.61 -2.37
CA ASP A 103 -10.10 -8.54 -2.45
C ASP A 103 -9.57 -9.11 -3.76
N GLN A 104 -10.18 -10.20 -4.26
CA GLN A 104 -9.91 -10.70 -5.60
C GLN A 104 -10.26 -9.67 -6.67
N GLN A 105 -11.46 -9.07 -6.65
CA GLN A 105 -11.84 -8.05 -7.63
C GLN A 105 -10.87 -6.87 -7.62
N ARG A 106 -10.44 -6.45 -6.43
CA ARG A 106 -9.43 -5.39 -6.28
C ARG A 106 -8.10 -5.79 -6.91
N CYS A 107 -7.67 -7.04 -6.73
CA CYS A 107 -6.46 -7.57 -7.37
C CYS A 107 -6.59 -7.54 -8.88
N LEU A 108 -7.66 -8.14 -9.44
CA LEU A 108 -7.90 -8.21 -10.88
C LEU A 108 -7.90 -6.81 -11.50
N ASN A 109 -8.56 -5.86 -10.84
CA ASN A 109 -8.65 -4.50 -11.33
C ASN A 109 -7.29 -3.82 -11.36
N ARG A 110 -6.54 -3.88 -10.26
CA ARG A 110 -5.20 -3.27 -10.18
C ARG A 110 -4.20 -3.90 -11.15
N ALA A 111 -4.24 -5.22 -11.31
CA ALA A 111 -3.35 -5.93 -12.20
C ALA A 111 -3.64 -5.59 -13.67
N MET A 112 -4.92 -5.54 -14.07
CA MET A 112 -5.29 -5.10 -15.43
C MET A 112 -4.92 -3.64 -15.67
N ASP A 113 -5.32 -2.73 -14.78
CA ASP A 113 -5.06 -1.29 -14.93
C ASP A 113 -3.54 -1.03 -15.02
N GLY A 114 -2.74 -1.70 -14.18
CA GLY A 114 -1.28 -1.60 -14.18
C GLY A 114 -0.64 -2.18 -15.45
N ALA A 115 -1.13 -3.33 -15.96
CA ALA A 115 -0.62 -3.93 -17.18
C ALA A 115 -0.88 -3.03 -18.40
N ILE A 116 -2.10 -2.49 -18.52
CA ILE A 116 -2.47 -1.60 -19.62
C ILE A 116 -1.69 -0.29 -19.54
N ALA A 117 -1.55 0.29 -18.34
CA ALA A 117 -0.75 1.50 -18.13
C ALA A 117 0.71 1.32 -18.58
N LYS A 118 1.29 0.14 -18.30
CA LYS A 118 2.67 -0.19 -18.67
C LYS A 118 2.86 -0.34 -20.18
N ILE A 119 1.85 -0.84 -20.89
CA ILE A 119 1.88 -0.96 -22.35
C ILE A 119 1.71 0.42 -23.01
N GLY A 120 0.84 1.26 -22.47
CA GLY A 120 0.71 2.67 -22.90
C GLY A 120 0.16 2.86 -24.31
N HIS A 121 -0.69 1.93 -24.80
CA HIS A 121 -1.25 1.96 -26.14
C HIS A 121 -2.68 2.53 -26.14
N LEU A 122 -2.94 3.59 -26.92
CA LEU A 122 -4.23 4.30 -26.92
C LEU A 122 -5.43 3.38 -27.22
N GLY A 123 -5.34 2.55 -28.26
CA GLY A 123 -6.43 1.62 -28.58
C GLY A 123 -6.69 0.58 -27.49
N LEU A 124 -5.70 0.28 -26.63
CA LEU A 124 -5.88 -0.65 -25.52
C LEU A 124 -6.53 0.06 -24.32
N ASP A 125 -6.19 1.34 -24.09
CA ASP A 125 -6.86 2.18 -23.09
C ASP A 125 -8.35 2.36 -23.42
N ASP A 126 -8.67 2.65 -24.68
CA ASP A 126 -10.06 2.81 -25.14
C ASP A 126 -10.84 1.49 -25.02
N MET A 127 -10.23 0.37 -25.40
CA MET A 127 -10.82 -0.95 -25.25
C MET A 127 -11.06 -1.29 -23.77
N HIS A 128 -10.12 -0.95 -22.90
CA HIS A 128 -10.28 -1.17 -21.46
C HIS A 128 -11.40 -0.33 -20.88
N LEU A 129 -11.46 0.95 -21.23
CA LEU A 129 -12.55 1.83 -20.82
C LEU A 129 -13.91 1.30 -21.27
N ALA A 130 -14.03 0.85 -22.53
CA ALA A 130 -15.26 0.30 -23.05
C ALA A 130 -15.71 -0.98 -22.33
N ARG A 131 -14.77 -1.82 -21.89
CA ARG A 131 -15.06 -3.11 -21.23
C ARG A 131 -15.28 -3.00 -19.73
N SER A 132 -14.49 -2.18 -19.04
CA SER A 132 -14.46 -2.10 -17.58
C SER A 132 -15.16 -0.86 -17.02
N GLY A 133 -15.39 0.16 -17.86
CA GLY A 133 -15.83 1.48 -17.42
C GLY A 133 -14.73 2.26 -16.68
N ARG A 134 -13.51 1.73 -16.57
CA ARG A 134 -12.40 2.36 -15.86
C ARG A 134 -11.42 3.02 -16.82
N ARG A 135 -10.98 4.22 -16.46
CA ARG A 135 -9.85 4.88 -17.11
C ARG A 135 -8.57 4.48 -16.41
N VAL A 136 -7.55 4.19 -17.20
CA VAL A 136 -6.21 3.89 -16.69
C VAL A 136 -5.56 5.19 -16.23
N ASP A 137 -5.34 5.33 -14.92
CA ASP A 137 -4.61 6.46 -14.36
C ASP A 137 -3.10 6.24 -14.53
N ARG A 138 -2.55 6.83 -15.59
CA ARG A 138 -1.11 6.75 -15.88
C ARG A 138 -0.25 7.48 -14.84
N GLY A 139 -0.82 8.39 -14.03
CA GLY A 139 -0.07 9.09 -12.98
C GLY A 139 0.44 8.16 -11.87
N GLN A 140 -0.27 7.06 -11.61
CA GLN A 140 0.09 6.08 -10.57
C GLN A 140 1.10 5.03 -11.06
N ALA A 141 1.13 4.73 -12.37
CA ALA A 141 2.07 3.77 -12.95
C ALA A 141 3.54 4.23 -12.90
N PHE A 142 3.79 5.52 -12.72
CA PHE A 142 5.14 6.09 -12.54
C PHE A 142 5.55 6.28 -11.07
N ALA A 143 4.63 6.19 -10.11
CA ALA A 143 4.91 6.45 -8.70
C ALA A 143 5.45 5.24 -7.91
N GLY A 144 5.44 4.05 -8.52
CA GLY A 144 5.90 2.80 -7.91
C GLY A 144 7.26 2.30 -8.40
N ARG A 145 8.11 3.17 -8.95
CA ARG A 145 9.41 2.82 -9.53
C ARG A 145 10.57 3.40 -8.74
#